data_AF-A0A8C5JQ49-F1
#
_entry.id   AF-A0A8C5JQ49-F1
#
_cell.length_a   1.000
_cell.length_b   1.000
_cell.length_c   1.000
_cell.angle_alpha   90.00
_cell.angle_beta   90.00
_cell.angle_gamma   90.00
#
_symmetry.space_group_name_H-M   'P 1'
#
loop_
_entity.id
_entity.type
_entity.pdbx_description
1 polymer ?
#
loop_
_entity_poly.entity_id
_entity_poly.type
_entity_poly.pdbx_seq_one_letter_code
_entity_poly.pdbx_strand_id
1 'polypeptide(L)'
;MPSGKSAAGDPGIISGSVSLTAFASTMARVFVYGTLKKGQPNYKHMINTAKGLAKFQGRGHTVEKYPLVIAGKYNIPYMLNIPGTGHHIAGEIYSVDEQMLQFLDEFEGCPDMYQRTLMRIQVVEWEGKGGAGEVRAAADGVLECFVYSTATFPPEWVGLPYYDSYDSSGQHGLAYVLRESRE
;
A
#
# COMPACT_ATOMS: atom_id res chain seq x y z
N MET A 1 -28.75 -58.51 52.15
CA MET A 1 -28.57 -57.11 52.57
C MET A 1 -27.60 -56.44 51.61
N PRO A 2 -27.98 -55.29 51.01
CA PRO A 2 -27.11 -54.45 50.19
C PRO A 2 -26.49 -53.32 51.03
N SER A 3 -25.26 -52.91 50.71
CA SER A 3 -24.68 -51.58 50.98
C SER A 3 -23.28 -51.60 50.33
N GLY A 4 -22.80 -50.65 49.52
CA GLY A 4 -23.22 -49.28 49.28
C GLY A 4 -22.00 -48.37 49.46
N LYS A 5 -21.44 -47.89 48.33
CA LYS A 5 -20.61 -46.68 48.13
C LYS A 5 -19.22 -46.58 48.80
N SER A 6 -18.19 -46.27 48.02
CA SER A 6 -17.81 -44.86 47.76
C SER A 6 -16.70 -44.74 46.71
N ALA A 7 -16.75 -43.64 45.95
CA ALA A 7 -15.85 -43.25 44.89
C ALA A 7 -14.75 -42.30 45.38
N ALA A 8 -13.58 -42.36 44.73
CA ALA A 8 -12.61 -41.27 44.52
C ALA A 8 -11.74 -41.76 43.34
N GLY A 9 -11.65 -41.12 42.18
CA GLY A 9 -11.61 -39.68 41.91
C GLY A 9 -10.19 -39.35 41.48
N ASP A 10 -9.79 -39.85 40.30
CA ASP A 10 -8.47 -39.65 39.69
C ASP A 10 -8.37 -38.22 39.11
N PRO A 11 -7.46 -37.34 39.56
CA PRO A 11 -7.35 -36.02 39.00
C PRO A 11 -6.55 -36.10 37.70
N GLY A 12 -7.27 -36.29 36.59
CA GLY A 12 -6.75 -36.07 35.24
C GLY A 12 -6.24 -34.64 35.10
N ILE A 13 -4.93 -34.50 34.90
CA ILE A 13 -4.31 -33.27 34.42
C ILE A 13 -4.80 -33.06 32.99
N ILE A 14 -5.77 -32.17 32.81
CA ILE A 14 -6.20 -31.73 31.49
C ILE A 14 -5.13 -30.75 31.01
N SER A 15 -4.19 -31.26 30.21
CA SER A 15 -3.27 -30.44 29.43
C SER A 15 -4.10 -29.62 28.43
N GLY A 16 -4.47 -28.41 28.83
CA GLY A 16 -5.11 -27.45 27.97
C GLY A 16 -4.14 -27.02 26.89
N SER A 17 -4.27 -27.59 25.69
CA SER A 17 -3.66 -27.05 24.48
C SER A 17 -4.25 -25.65 24.26
N VAL A 18 -3.47 -24.62 24.57
CA VAL A 18 -3.75 -23.26 24.10
C VAL A 18 -3.57 -23.31 22.59
N SER A 19 -4.68 -23.41 21.87
CA SER A 19 -4.67 -23.22 20.42
C SER A 19 -4.28 -21.78 20.16
N LEU A 20 -3.01 -21.56 19.78
CA LEU A 20 -2.57 -20.32 19.17
C LEU A 20 -3.31 -20.22 17.84
N THR A 21 -4.50 -19.65 17.82
CA THR A 21 -5.10 -19.16 16.58
C THR A 21 -4.17 -18.07 16.07
N ALA A 22 -3.31 -18.44 15.12
CA ALA A 22 -2.62 -17.49 14.29
C ALA A 22 -3.70 -16.64 13.61
N PHE A 23 -3.87 -15.40 14.06
CA PHE A 23 -4.66 -14.43 13.31
C PHE A 23 -4.00 -14.34 11.94
N ALA A 24 -4.67 -14.84 10.90
CA ALA A 24 -4.25 -14.61 9.54
C ALA A 24 -4.32 -13.09 9.33
N SER A 25 -3.17 -12.42 9.26
CA SER A 25 -3.13 -11.00 8.97
C SER A 25 -3.77 -10.76 7.61
N THR A 26 -4.79 -9.92 7.56
CA THR A 26 -5.43 -9.53 6.31
C THR A 26 -4.43 -8.73 5.49
N MET A 27 -4.07 -9.26 4.33
CA MET A 27 -3.16 -8.59 3.40
C MET A 27 -3.97 -7.65 2.50
N ALA A 28 -3.51 -6.39 2.38
CA ALA A 28 -4.05 -5.41 1.45
C ALA A 28 -3.12 -5.21 0.25
N ARG A 29 -3.67 -4.81 -0.89
CA ARG A 29 -2.87 -4.38 -2.04
C ARG A 29 -2.74 -2.86 -2.03
N VAL A 30 -1.52 -2.36 -2.13
CA VAL A 30 -1.22 -0.93 -2.24
C VAL A 30 -0.48 -0.68 -3.54
N PHE A 31 -0.88 0.35 -4.27
CA PHE A 31 -0.19 0.83 -5.45
C PHE A 31 0.53 2.14 -5.14
N VAL A 32 1.86 2.13 -5.30
CA VAL A 32 2.73 3.28 -5.04
C VAL A 32 3.25 3.86 -6.35
N TYR A 33 3.12 5.17 -6.53
CA TYR A 33 3.53 5.88 -7.76
C TYR A 33 4.66 6.89 -7.53
N GLY A 34 4.86 7.32 -6.28
CA GLY A 34 5.76 8.41 -5.90
C GLY A 34 7.02 7.93 -5.19
N THR A 35 7.33 8.60 -4.07
CA THR A 35 8.61 8.44 -3.35
C THR A 35 8.84 7.07 -2.70
N LEU A 36 7.80 6.24 -2.58
CA LEU A 36 7.85 4.90 -2.00
C LEU A 36 8.26 3.80 -3.00
N LYS A 37 8.31 4.09 -4.31
CA LYS A 37 8.75 3.10 -5.33
C LYS A 37 10.21 2.68 -5.11
N LYS A 38 10.61 1.50 -5.62
CA LYS A 38 12.02 1.08 -5.67
C LYS A 38 12.89 2.17 -6.33
N GLY A 39 14.04 2.44 -5.71
CA GLY A 39 14.96 3.48 -6.17
C GLY A 39 14.56 4.92 -5.82
N GLN A 40 13.38 5.14 -5.21
CA GLN A 40 12.93 6.46 -4.79
C GLN A 40 13.24 6.73 -3.30
N PRO A 41 13.27 8.01 -2.86
CA PRO A 41 13.87 8.40 -1.58
C PRO A 41 13.29 7.75 -0.32
N ASN A 42 12.01 7.37 -0.34
CA ASN A 42 11.31 6.80 0.81
C ASN A 42 11.15 5.27 0.73
N TYR A 43 11.72 4.60 -0.28
CA TYR A 43 11.66 3.13 -0.43
C TYR A 43 12.13 2.37 0.82
N LYS A 44 13.08 2.94 1.56
CA LYS A 44 13.58 2.40 2.83
C LYS A 44 12.47 2.07 3.84
N HIS A 45 11.33 2.73 3.76
CA HIS A 45 10.19 2.45 4.64
C HIS A 45 9.40 1.21 4.22
N MET A 46 9.30 0.93 2.92
CA MET A 46 8.61 -0.26 2.39
C MET A 46 9.32 -1.57 2.79
N ILE A 47 10.64 -1.54 2.95
CA ILE A 47 11.44 -2.72 3.31
C ILE A 47 11.79 -2.82 4.80
N ASN A 48 11.28 -1.89 5.62
CA ASN A 48 11.54 -1.90 7.06
C ASN A 48 10.50 -2.80 7.75
N THR A 49 10.91 -4.01 8.12
CA THR A 49 10.05 -5.00 8.76
C THR A 49 9.54 -4.60 10.14
N ALA A 50 10.17 -3.61 10.81
CA ALA A 50 9.65 -3.05 12.05
C ALA A 50 8.36 -2.23 11.84
N LYS A 51 8.06 -1.84 10.60
CA LYS A 51 6.85 -1.11 10.21
C LYS A 51 5.75 -2.02 9.67
N GLY A 52 5.98 -3.32 9.63
CA GLY A 52 5.11 -4.30 8.98
C GLY A 52 5.74 -4.91 7.72
N LEU A 53 5.00 -5.78 7.06
CA LEU A 53 5.43 -6.48 5.86
C LEU A 53 4.91 -5.77 4.61
N ALA A 54 5.80 -5.51 3.64
CA ALA A 54 5.43 -5.18 2.26
C ALA A 54 6.17 -6.11 1.30
N LYS A 55 5.42 -6.80 0.44
CA LYS A 55 5.96 -7.70 -0.59
C LYS A 55 5.64 -7.12 -1.95
N PHE A 56 6.66 -6.87 -2.77
CA PHE A 56 6.46 -6.51 -4.16
C PHE A 56 5.65 -7.62 -4.86
N GLN A 57 4.74 -7.22 -5.72
CA GLN A 57 3.89 -8.14 -6.49
C GLN A 57 4.02 -7.88 -7.98
N GLY A 58 4.37 -6.67 -8.40
CA GLY A 58 4.42 -6.35 -9.81
C GLY A 58 4.42 -4.86 -10.11
N ARG A 59 4.29 -4.54 -11.40
CA ARG A 59 4.15 -3.18 -11.91
C ARG A 59 2.82 -3.02 -12.62
N GLY A 60 2.32 -1.80 -12.63
CA GLY A 60 1.07 -1.46 -13.29
C GLY A 60 0.94 0.02 -13.57
N HIS A 61 -0.20 0.39 -14.13
CA HIS A 61 -0.62 1.78 -14.21
C HIS A 61 -2.10 1.93 -13.84
N THR A 62 -2.50 3.11 -13.41
CA THR A 62 -3.93 3.40 -13.18
C THR A 62 -4.74 3.16 -14.46
N VAL A 63 -5.91 2.55 -14.34
CA VAL A 63 -6.84 2.40 -15.47
C VAL A 63 -7.40 3.76 -15.86
N GLU A 64 -7.81 4.55 -14.88
CA GLU A 64 -8.22 5.94 -15.07
C GLU A 64 -7.01 6.87 -15.15
N LYS A 65 -7.17 8.00 -15.84
CA LYS A 65 -6.17 9.05 -15.87
C LYS A 65 -6.26 9.94 -14.63
N TYR A 66 -5.11 10.33 -14.09
CA TYR A 66 -5.03 11.31 -13.01
C TYR A 66 -3.95 12.36 -13.28
N PRO A 67 -4.12 13.60 -12.77
CA PRO A 67 -3.03 14.56 -12.67
C PRO A 67 -2.05 14.11 -11.59
N LEU A 68 -0.83 13.75 -11.99
CA LEU A 68 0.29 13.61 -11.07
C LEU A 68 1.18 14.84 -11.23
N VAL A 69 1.32 15.62 -10.17
CA VAL A 69 2.09 16.87 -10.15
C VAL A 69 3.21 16.79 -9.12
N ILE A 70 4.27 17.56 -9.32
CA ILE A 70 5.30 17.79 -8.30
C ILE A 70 5.06 19.18 -7.73
N ALA A 71 4.77 19.28 -6.43
CA ALA A 71 4.31 20.52 -5.84
C ALA A 71 4.84 20.78 -4.42
N GLY A 72 4.68 22.04 -3.99
CA GLY A 72 5.10 22.53 -2.69
C GLY A 72 6.61 22.69 -2.53
N LYS A 73 7.03 23.29 -1.41
CA LYS A 73 8.43 23.62 -1.12
C LYS A 73 9.37 22.41 -0.99
N TYR A 74 8.81 21.20 -0.95
CA TYR A 74 9.55 19.95 -0.77
C TYR A 74 9.50 19.03 -1.99
N ASN A 75 8.98 19.51 -3.12
CA ASN A 75 8.89 18.77 -4.39
C ASN A 75 8.21 17.39 -4.22
N ILE A 76 7.05 17.38 -3.57
CA ILE A 76 6.33 16.15 -3.26
C ILE A 76 5.49 15.77 -4.49
N PRO A 77 5.48 14.50 -4.92
CA PRO A 77 4.59 14.03 -5.97
C PRO A 77 3.17 13.82 -5.44
N TYR A 78 2.20 14.58 -5.93
CA TYR A 78 0.78 14.45 -5.58
C TYR A 78 -0.02 13.92 -6.77
N MET A 79 -0.75 12.82 -6.57
CA MET A 79 -1.85 12.45 -7.45
C MET A 79 -3.11 13.19 -7.00
N LEU A 80 -3.55 14.16 -7.80
CA LEU A 80 -4.78 14.91 -7.55
C LEU A 80 -5.97 14.01 -7.91
N ASN A 81 -6.98 13.95 -7.04
CA ASN A 81 -8.15 13.11 -7.24
C ASN A 81 -9.15 13.76 -8.23
N ILE A 82 -8.70 13.90 -9.48
CA ILE A 82 -9.46 14.43 -10.62
C ILE A 82 -9.45 13.35 -11.71
N PRO A 83 -10.26 12.29 -11.58
CA PRO A 83 -10.27 11.18 -12.52
C PRO A 83 -10.63 11.65 -13.94
N GLY A 84 -9.96 11.07 -14.94
CA GLY A 84 -10.15 11.38 -16.36
C GLY A 84 -9.23 12.48 -16.90
N THR A 85 -8.44 13.14 -16.05
CA THR A 85 -7.48 14.20 -16.43
C THR A 85 -6.04 13.70 -16.29
N GLY A 86 -5.09 14.22 -17.07
CA GLY A 86 -3.67 13.84 -16.95
C GLY A 86 -3.33 12.52 -17.66
N HIS A 87 -2.65 11.61 -16.98
CA HIS A 87 -2.07 10.40 -17.57
C HIS A 87 -2.47 9.14 -16.80
N HIS A 88 -2.26 7.98 -17.43
CA HIS A 88 -2.24 6.71 -16.69
C HIS A 88 -0.95 6.67 -15.89
N ILE A 89 -1.07 6.63 -14.56
CA ILE A 89 0.09 6.81 -13.69
C ILE A 89 0.77 5.47 -13.47
N ALA A 90 2.04 5.37 -13.82
CA ALA A 90 2.86 4.18 -13.66
C ALA A 90 3.38 4.03 -12.23
N GLY A 91 3.41 2.79 -11.74
CA GLY A 91 3.83 2.50 -10.37
C GLY A 91 4.01 1.02 -10.09
N GLU A 92 4.09 0.72 -8.80
CA GLU A 92 4.41 -0.60 -8.27
C GLU A 92 3.30 -1.09 -7.35
N ILE A 93 3.02 -2.39 -7.40
CA ILE A 93 1.99 -3.05 -6.60
C ILE A 93 2.68 -3.84 -5.48
N TYR A 94 2.22 -3.63 -4.25
CA TYR A 94 2.68 -4.32 -3.07
C TYR A 94 1.52 -5.00 -2.35
N SER A 95 1.76 -6.21 -1.84
CA SER A 95 0.93 -6.81 -0.80
C SER A 95 1.48 -6.38 0.55
N VAL A 96 0.66 -5.76 1.39
CA VAL A 96 1.06 -5.25 2.71
C VAL A 96 0.19 -5.84 3.81
N ASP A 97 0.75 -6.05 5.00
CA ASP A 97 -0.05 -6.38 6.16
C ASP A 97 -0.71 -5.13 6.77
N GLU A 98 -1.60 -5.35 7.74
CA GLU A 98 -2.34 -4.27 8.41
C GLU A 98 -1.40 -3.27 9.11
N GLN A 99 -0.30 -3.75 9.71
CA GLN A 99 0.68 -2.90 10.37
C GLN A 99 1.35 -1.93 9.38
N MET A 100 1.80 -2.44 8.22
CA MET A 100 2.38 -1.61 7.17
C MET A 100 1.35 -0.64 6.60
N LEU A 101 0.10 -1.09 6.41
CA LEU A 101 -0.96 -0.23 5.91
C LEU A 101 -1.25 0.94 6.86
N GLN A 102 -1.30 0.69 8.17
CA GLN A 102 -1.47 1.73 9.18
C GLN A 102 -0.26 2.69 9.20
N PHE A 103 0.96 2.15 9.13
CA PHE A 103 2.16 2.99 9.03
C PHE A 103 2.10 3.90 7.80
N LEU A 104 1.66 3.38 6.65
CA LEU A 104 1.56 4.17 5.41
C LEU A 104 0.51 5.27 5.52
N ASP A 105 -0.63 5.02 6.19
CA ASP A 105 -1.64 6.05 6.44
C ASP A 105 -1.09 7.20 7.28
N GLU A 106 -0.38 6.89 8.37
CA GLU A 106 0.28 7.89 9.21
C GLU A 106 1.41 8.60 8.46
N PHE A 107 2.21 7.85 7.71
CA PHE A 107 3.31 8.39 6.93
C PHE A 107 2.79 9.37 5.88
N GLU A 108 1.75 9.03 5.12
CA GLU A 108 1.17 9.91 4.10
C GLU A 108 0.27 11.00 4.70
N GLY A 109 0.15 11.10 6.02
CA GLY A 109 -0.63 12.16 6.69
C GLY A 109 -2.12 12.07 6.38
N CYS A 110 -2.66 10.85 6.32
CA CYS A 110 -4.09 10.63 6.13
C CYS A 110 -4.90 11.03 7.39
N PRO A 111 -6.13 11.55 7.23
CA PRO A 111 -6.82 11.84 5.96
C PRO A 111 -6.57 13.27 5.42
N ASP A 112 -5.69 14.05 6.05
CA ASP A 112 -5.58 15.49 5.78
C ASP A 112 -4.75 15.81 4.52
N MET A 113 -3.54 15.26 4.43
CA MET A 113 -2.62 15.52 3.31
C MET A 113 -2.95 14.64 2.09
N TYR A 114 -3.12 13.35 2.34
CA TYR A 114 -3.62 12.36 1.37
C TYR A 114 -4.84 11.65 1.94
N GLN A 115 -5.57 10.99 1.06
CA GLN A 115 -6.64 10.06 1.39
C GLN A 115 -6.35 8.73 0.73
N ARG A 116 -6.46 7.65 1.50
CA ARG A 116 -6.38 6.29 0.98
C ARG A 116 -7.67 5.95 0.24
N THR A 117 -7.60 5.82 -1.07
CA THR A 117 -8.72 5.50 -1.95
C THR A 117 -8.50 4.18 -2.67
N LEU A 118 -9.57 3.51 -3.07
CA LEU A 118 -9.49 2.28 -3.86
C LEU A 118 -9.50 2.64 -5.34
N MET A 119 -8.51 2.17 -6.10
CA MET A 119 -8.40 2.43 -7.54
C MET A 119 -8.13 1.14 -8.31
N ARG A 120 -8.58 1.12 -9.58
CA ARG A 120 -8.29 0.05 -10.53
C ARG A 120 -6.93 0.26 -11.19
N ILE A 121 -6.07 -0.76 -11.12
CA ILE A 121 -4.71 -0.76 -11.65
C ILE A 121 -4.60 -1.86 -12.72
N GLN A 122 -4.24 -1.48 -13.93
CA GLN A 122 -3.87 -2.42 -14.98
C GLN A 122 -2.48 -2.98 -14.66
N VAL A 123 -2.39 -4.30 -14.49
CA VAL A 123 -1.11 -4.98 -14.26
C VAL A 123 -0.35 -5.10 -15.58
N VAL A 124 0.92 -4.68 -15.58
CA VAL A 124 1.84 -4.83 -16.73
C VAL A 124 2.90 -5.90 -16.49
N GLU A 125 3.23 -6.18 -15.23
CA GLU A 125 4.20 -7.19 -14.82
C GLU A 125 3.80 -7.76 -13.46
N TRP A 126 4.03 -9.06 -13.26
CA TRP A 126 3.74 -9.76 -12.00
C TRP A 126 4.91 -10.64 -11.56
N GLU A 127 5.26 -10.60 -10.27
CA GLU A 127 6.33 -11.37 -9.66
C GLU A 127 5.81 -12.74 -9.17
N GLY A 128 6.33 -13.84 -9.74
CA GLY A 128 6.09 -15.21 -9.27
C GLY A 128 5.64 -16.21 -10.35
N LYS A 129 5.94 -17.51 -10.13
CA LYS A 129 5.62 -18.62 -11.06
C LYS A 129 4.11 -18.94 -11.18
N GLY A 130 3.24 -18.22 -10.47
CA GLY A 130 1.77 -18.33 -10.56
C GLY A 130 1.08 -17.23 -11.38
N GLY A 131 1.85 -16.33 -12.02
CA GLY A 131 1.38 -15.04 -12.58
C GLY A 131 0.52 -15.09 -13.85
N ALA A 132 -0.12 -16.20 -14.14
CA ALA A 132 -1.20 -16.30 -15.11
C ALA A 132 -2.49 -16.89 -14.50
N GLY A 133 -2.51 -17.29 -13.23
CA GLY A 133 -3.70 -17.84 -12.57
C GLY A 133 -4.50 -16.78 -11.83
N GLU A 134 -3.86 -16.10 -10.88
CA GLU A 134 -4.54 -15.10 -10.02
C GLU A 134 -4.76 -13.75 -10.73
N VAL A 135 -3.79 -13.26 -11.51
CA VAL A 135 -3.96 -12.03 -12.31
C VAL A 135 -4.93 -12.22 -13.47
N ARG A 136 -5.03 -13.44 -14.05
CA ARG A 136 -6.08 -13.75 -15.06
C ARG A 136 -7.45 -14.01 -14.43
N ALA A 137 -7.53 -14.37 -13.14
CA ALA A 137 -8.80 -14.50 -12.42
C ALA A 137 -9.39 -13.12 -12.07
N ALA A 138 -8.55 -12.10 -11.93
CA ALA A 138 -9.00 -10.71 -11.96
C ALA A 138 -9.33 -10.34 -13.42
N ALA A 139 -10.56 -9.90 -13.68
CA ALA A 139 -11.03 -9.57 -15.03
C ALA A 139 -10.01 -8.68 -15.76
N ASP A 140 -9.52 -9.16 -16.90
CA ASP A 140 -8.61 -8.47 -17.83
C ASP A 140 -7.25 -8.01 -17.26
N GLY A 141 -6.79 -8.62 -16.16
CA GLY A 141 -5.51 -8.24 -15.54
C GLY A 141 -5.57 -6.91 -14.78
N VAL A 142 -6.76 -6.51 -14.35
CA VAL A 142 -6.99 -5.32 -13.51
C VAL A 142 -7.14 -5.72 -12.06
N LEU A 143 -6.43 -5.05 -11.16
CA LEU A 143 -6.53 -5.24 -9.71
C LEU A 143 -7.08 -3.98 -9.04
N GLU A 144 -7.85 -4.17 -7.97
CA GLU A 144 -8.13 -3.08 -7.03
C GLU A 144 -7.00 -2.97 -6.01
N CYS A 145 -6.47 -1.76 -5.89
CA CYS A 145 -5.39 -1.42 -4.96
C CYS A 145 -5.74 -0.14 -4.20
N PHE A 146 -5.32 -0.05 -2.94
CA PHE A 146 -5.28 1.21 -2.23
C PHE A 146 -4.22 2.14 -2.85
N VAL A 147 -4.57 3.41 -3.00
CA VAL A 147 -3.71 4.47 -3.53
C VAL A 147 -3.85 5.69 -2.62
N TYR A 148 -2.73 6.37 -2.35
CA TYR A 148 -2.74 7.65 -1.65
C TYR A 148 -2.90 8.79 -2.67
N SER A 149 -4.13 9.28 -2.82
CA SER A 149 -4.48 10.43 -3.66
C SER A 149 -4.92 11.61 -2.80
N THR A 150 -4.88 12.84 -3.31
CA THR A 150 -5.36 14.00 -2.56
C THR A 150 -6.53 14.69 -3.25
N ALA A 151 -7.59 14.95 -2.51
CA ALA A 151 -8.72 15.80 -2.88
C ALA A 151 -8.61 17.23 -2.31
N THR A 152 -7.59 17.48 -1.47
CA THR A 152 -7.38 18.75 -0.76
C THR A 152 -6.07 19.36 -1.23
N PHE A 153 -6.16 20.25 -2.22
CA PHE A 153 -4.98 20.90 -2.82
C PHE A 153 -5.29 22.34 -3.25
N PRO A 154 -4.29 23.22 -3.29
CA PRO A 154 -4.43 24.54 -3.87
C PRO A 154 -4.87 24.49 -5.35
N PRO A 155 -5.86 25.29 -5.78
CA PRO A 155 -6.39 25.23 -7.15
C PRO A 155 -5.33 25.42 -8.25
N GLU A 156 -4.28 26.19 -7.97
CA GLU A 156 -3.19 26.44 -8.90
C GLU A 156 -2.38 25.17 -9.24
N TRP A 157 -2.44 24.11 -8.42
CA TRP A 157 -1.77 22.84 -8.72
C TRP A 157 -2.33 22.15 -9.95
N VAL A 158 -3.59 22.44 -10.31
CA VAL A 158 -4.19 21.93 -11.56
C VAL A 158 -3.46 22.46 -12.79
N GLY A 159 -2.77 23.60 -12.71
CA GLY A 159 -1.98 24.16 -13.81
C GLY A 159 -0.53 23.69 -13.88
N LEU A 160 -0.05 22.86 -12.94
CA LEU A 160 1.32 22.36 -12.94
C LEU A 160 1.55 21.29 -14.03
N PRO A 161 2.81 21.03 -14.43
CA PRO A 161 3.13 19.94 -15.33
C PRO A 161 2.63 18.59 -14.79
N TYR A 162 2.00 17.81 -15.67
CA TYR A 162 1.55 16.46 -15.36
C TYR A 162 2.60 15.44 -15.77
N TYR A 163 2.80 14.45 -14.92
CA TYR A 163 3.74 13.36 -15.13
C TYR A 163 2.98 12.03 -15.26
N ASP A 164 3.49 11.09 -16.04
CA ASP A 164 2.98 9.72 -16.14
C ASP A 164 3.75 8.77 -15.20
N SER A 165 5.02 9.09 -14.88
CA SER A 165 5.84 8.40 -13.90
C SER A 165 6.70 9.39 -13.12
N TYR A 166 6.61 9.35 -11.80
CA TYR A 166 7.48 10.15 -10.94
C TYR A 166 8.88 9.54 -10.81
N ASP A 167 9.90 10.40 -10.87
CA ASP A 167 11.27 10.13 -10.46
C ASP A 167 11.88 11.36 -9.78
N SER A 168 12.32 11.25 -8.52
CA SER A 168 12.97 12.37 -7.82
C SER A 168 14.18 12.93 -8.57
N SER A 169 14.88 12.10 -9.34
CA SER A 169 16.05 12.52 -10.12
C SER A 169 15.72 12.76 -11.60
N GLY A 170 14.42 12.95 -11.91
CA GLY A 170 13.93 13.15 -13.26
C GLY A 170 14.38 14.46 -13.90
N GLN A 171 14.17 14.57 -15.22
CA GLN A 171 14.59 15.72 -16.04
C GLN A 171 13.94 17.06 -15.63
N HIS A 172 12.89 17.03 -14.80
CA HIS A 172 12.26 18.24 -14.25
C HIS A 172 13.18 19.00 -13.27
N GLY A 173 14.23 18.37 -12.73
CA GLY A 173 15.18 19.04 -11.83
C GLY A 173 14.63 19.36 -10.43
N LEU A 174 13.43 18.89 -10.12
CA LEU A 174 12.73 19.09 -8.84
C LEU A 174 12.94 17.90 -7.90
N ALA A 175 14.12 17.80 -7.30
CA ALA A 175 14.45 16.71 -6.38
C ALA A 175 13.64 16.79 -5.07
N TYR A 176 13.14 15.64 -4.60
CA TYR A 176 12.40 15.54 -3.35
C TYR A 176 13.24 15.95 -2.15
N VAL A 177 12.64 16.77 -1.28
CA VAL A 177 13.25 17.15 -0.01
C VAL A 177 12.80 16.18 1.07
N LEU A 178 13.77 15.40 1.56
CA LEU A 178 13.60 14.44 2.66
C LEU A 178 12.96 15.09 3.88
N ARG A 179 12.11 14.35 4.61
CA ARG A 179 11.42 14.86 5.79
C ARG A 179 12.38 15.28 6.89
N GLU A 180 13.48 14.53 7.01
CA GLU A 180 14.55 14.75 7.97
C GLU A 180 15.38 16.01 7.68
N SER A 181 15.24 16.58 6.49
CA SER A 181 15.93 17.81 6.06
C SER A 181 15.02 19.03 6.04
N ARG A 182 13.80 18.92 6.57
CA ARG A 182 12.83 20.01 6.61
C ARG A 182 13.04 20.82 7.88
N GLU A 183 13.18 22.13 7.71
CA GLU A 183 13.07 23.12 8.78
C GLU A 183 11.63 23.26 9.29
#